data_AF-A0A831KK56-F1
#
_entry.id   AF-A0A831KK56-F1
#
_cell.length_a   1.000
_cell.length_b   1.000
_cell.length_c   1.000
_cell.angle_alpha   90.00
_cell.angle_beta   90.00
_cell.angle_gamma   90.00
#
_symmetry.space_group_name_H-M   'P 1'
#
loop_
_entity.id
_entity.type
_entity.pdbx_description
1 polymer ?
#
loop_
_entity_poly.entity_id
_entity_poly.type
_entity_poly.pdbx_seq_one_letter_code
_entity_poly.pdbx_strand_id
1 'polypeptide(L)'
;MTITEVMVANPKVSIAVFSVVVTLISTLVQKHFTDQEHLKSLKKRQKEIQAEIKKTKEPSVMQELNSEMMSLTGVMFKKSMKPMFVTMIPFLLLFTWLRSVYVPVLGGGWIWYYLGYSVLASIVLRKVLKVT
;
A
#
# COMPACT_ATOMS: atom_id res chain seq x y z
N MET A 1 -6.44 34.06 -2.25
CA MET A 1 -5.61 33.01 -2.85
C MET A 1 -6.25 31.66 -2.60
N THR A 2 -6.67 30.96 -3.65
CA THR A 2 -7.15 29.57 -3.54
C THR A 2 -5.98 28.61 -3.39
N ILE A 3 -6.17 27.44 -2.76
CA ILE A 3 -5.12 26.42 -2.62
C ILE A 3 -4.52 26.05 -3.99
N THR A 4 -5.36 25.99 -5.01
CA THR A 4 -4.97 25.73 -6.39
C THR A 4 -4.04 26.79 -6.97
N GLU A 5 -4.23 28.07 -6.67
CA GLU A 5 -3.33 29.15 -7.13
C GLU A 5 -1.92 28.99 -6.54
N VAL A 6 -1.82 28.65 -5.26
CA VAL A 6 -0.53 28.40 -4.60
C VAL A 6 0.16 27.16 -5.18
N MET A 7 -0.62 26.12 -5.51
CA MET A 7 -0.10 24.90 -6.15
C MET A 7 0.45 25.18 -7.54
N VAL A 8 -0.25 25.99 -8.35
CA VAL A 8 0.18 26.37 -9.69
C VAL A 8 1.40 27.29 -9.65
N ALA A 9 1.49 28.19 -8.66
CA ALA A 9 2.63 29.10 -8.50
C ALA A 9 3.94 28.35 -8.19
N ASN A 10 3.89 27.26 -7.40
CA ASN A 10 5.04 26.45 -7.04
C ASN A 10 4.76 24.95 -7.23
N PRO A 11 4.69 24.46 -8.47
CA PRO A 11 4.13 23.14 -8.78
C PRO A 11 5.02 21.99 -8.27
N LYS A 12 6.34 22.16 -8.26
CA LYS A 12 7.29 21.14 -7.77
C LYS A 12 7.32 21.03 -6.24
N VAL A 13 7.22 22.16 -5.53
CA VAL A 13 7.22 22.16 -4.06
C VAL A 13 5.86 21.68 -3.55
N SER A 14 4.77 22.14 -4.15
CA SER A 14 3.42 21.72 -3.78
C SER A 14 3.23 20.21 -3.97
N ILE A 15 3.66 19.64 -5.11
CA ILE A 15 3.52 18.19 -5.35
C ILE A 15 4.36 17.36 -4.38
N ALA A 16 5.54 17.86 -3.98
CA ALA A 16 6.38 17.22 -2.96
C ALA A 16 5.67 17.18 -1.60
N VAL A 17 5.15 18.32 -1.12
CA VAL A 17 4.42 18.40 0.14
C VAL A 17 3.18 17.51 0.12
N PHE A 18 2.38 17.58 -0.95
CA PHE A 18 1.19 16.73 -1.10
C PHE A 18 1.53 15.25 -1.11
N SER A 19 2.58 14.84 -1.83
CA SER A 19 3.00 13.44 -1.87
C SER A 19 3.38 12.91 -0.48
N VAL A 20 4.06 13.71 0.35
CA VAL A 20 4.40 13.35 1.72
C VAL A 20 3.13 13.19 2.57
N VAL A 21 2.21 14.15 2.50
CA VAL A 21 0.96 14.12 3.26
C VAL A 21 0.10 12.91 2.86
N VAL A 22 -0.09 12.68 1.56
CA VAL A 22 -0.84 11.53 1.06
C VAL A 22 -0.18 10.23 1.47
N THR A 23 1.16 10.14 1.37
CA THR A 23 1.92 8.94 1.79
C THR A 23 1.76 8.68 3.29
N LEU A 24 1.80 9.73 4.11
CA LEU A 24 1.59 9.64 5.56
C LEU A 24 0.18 9.12 5.89
N ILE A 25 -0.86 9.75 5.34
CA ILE A 25 -2.26 9.33 5.54
C ILE A 25 -2.44 7.88 5.10
N SER A 26 -1.93 7.52 3.94
CA SER A 26 -2.05 6.16 3.40
C SER A 26 -1.34 5.13 4.27
N THR A 27 -0.18 5.48 4.82
CA THR A 27 0.56 4.64 5.75
C THR A 27 -0.20 4.45 7.06
N LEU A 28 -0.83 5.51 7.59
CA LEU A 28 -1.65 5.45 8.79
C LEU A 28 -2.93 4.62 8.57
N VAL A 29 -3.61 4.81 7.45
CA VAL A 29 -4.78 4.01 7.06
C VAL A 29 -4.39 2.54 6.94
N GLN A 30 -3.30 2.22 6.24
CA GLN A 30 -2.82 0.84 6.16
C GLN A 30 -2.49 0.27 7.54
N LYS A 31 -1.83 1.03 8.42
CA LYS A 31 -1.49 0.60 9.77
C LYS A 31 -2.73 0.33 10.63
N HIS A 32 -3.76 1.16 10.51
CA HIS A 32 -4.97 1.05 11.32
C HIS A 32 -5.94 -0.02 10.80
N PHE A 33 -6.09 -0.13 9.48
CA PHE A 33 -7.03 -1.06 8.84
C PHE A 33 -6.43 -2.47 8.64
N THR A 34 -5.11 -2.62 8.79
CA THR A 34 -4.43 -3.91 8.66
C THR A 34 -4.00 -4.41 10.03
N ASP A 35 -4.58 -5.52 10.48
CA ASP A 35 -4.14 -6.22 11.68
C ASP A 35 -2.74 -6.85 11.44
N GLN A 36 -1.73 -6.16 11.96
CA GLN A 36 -0.33 -6.53 11.77
C GLN A 36 0.04 -7.82 12.52
N GLU A 37 -0.58 -8.10 13.66
CA GLU A 37 -0.30 -9.30 14.44
C GLU A 37 -0.89 -10.53 13.77
N HIS A 38 -2.14 -10.42 13.30
CA HIS A 38 -2.79 -11.49 12.56
C HIS A 38 -2.08 -11.77 11.21
N LEU A 39 -1.59 -10.75 10.50
CA LEU A 39 -0.79 -10.99 9.30
C LEU A 39 0.54 -11.69 9.60
N LYS A 40 1.19 -11.37 10.73
CA LYS A 40 2.42 -12.04 11.16
C LYS A 40 2.16 -13.51 11.47
N SER A 41 1.05 -13.84 12.17
CA SER A 41 0.70 -15.22 12.47
C SER A 41 0.38 -16.02 11.21
N LEU A 42 -0.38 -15.45 10.26
CA LEU A 42 -0.67 -16.09 8.97
C LEU A 42 0.59 -16.35 8.15
N LYS A 43 1.51 -15.38 8.07
CA LYS A 43 2.82 -15.56 7.40
C LYS A 43 3.69 -16.62 8.08
N LYS A 44 3.61 -16.73 9.41
CA LYS A 44 4.32 -17.76 10.16
C LYS A 44 3.78 -19.15 9.81
N ARG A 45 2.46 -19.33 9.85
CA ARG A 45 1.81 -20.60 9.46
C ARG A 45 2.13 -20.97 8.01
N GLN A 46 2.15 -19.99 7.11
CA GLN A 46 2.54 -20.20 5.72
C GLN A 46 3.95 -20.81 5.59
N LYS A 47 4.92 -20.32 6.39
CA LYS A 47 6.29 -20.86 6.40
C LYS A 47 6.35 -22.26 7.02
N GLU A 48 5.56 -22.52 8.06
CA GLU A 48 5.45 -23.83 8.71
C GLU A 48 4.91 -24.88 7.72
N ILE A 49 3.81 -24.59 7.03
CA ILE A 49 3.25 -25.49 6.00
C ILE A 49 4.25 -25.74 4.87
N GLN A 50 5.00 -24.71 4.42
CA GLN A 50 6.06 -24.92 3.42
C GLN A 50 7.18 -25.83 3.93
N ALA A 51 7.50 -25.80 5.22
CA ALA A 51 8.48 -26.70 5.82
C ALA A 51 7.92 -28.13 5.97
N GLU A 52 6.65 -28.27 6.32
CA GLU A 52 5.95 -29.56 6.43
C GLU A 52 5.85 -30.25 5.05
N ILE A 53 5.47 -29.52 3.99
CA ILE A 53 5.43 -30.04 2.61
C ILE A 53 6.81 -30.58 2.17
N LYS A 54 7.90 -29.93 2.57
CA LYS A 54 9.27 -30.39 2.23
C LYS A 54 9.69 -31.66 2.97
N LYS A 55 9.11 -31.91 4.15
CA LYS A 55 9.43 -33.07 4.99
C LYS A 55 8.53 -34.28 4.67
N THR A 56 7.34 -34.03 4.18
CA THR A 56 6.34 -35.08 3.92
C THR A 56 6.39 -35.55 2.47
N LYS A 57 6.47 -36.87 2.27
CA LYS A 57 6.41 -37.52 0.94
C LYS A 57 5.04 -38.14 0.65
N GLU A 58 4.16 -38.19 1.64
CA GLU A 58 2.81 -38.74 1.53
C GLU A 58 1.90 -37.83 0.69
N PRO A 59 1.33 -38.30 -0.44
CA PRO A 59 0.50 -37.49 -1.32
C PRO A 59 -0.77 -36.95 -0.65
N SER A 60 -1.40 -37.73 0.23
CA SER A 60 -2.62 -37.35 0.95
C SER A 60 -2.39 -36.16 1.89
N VAL A 61 -1.33 -36.23 2.70
CA VAL A 61 -0.94 -35.16 3.63
C VAL A 61 -0.47 -33.92 2.86
N MET A 62 0.22 -34.10 1.74
CA MET A 62 0.62 -32.99 0.87
C MET A 62 -0.59 -32.26 0.27
N GLN A 63 -1.63 -32.99 -0.11
CA GLN A 63 -2.88 -32.40 -0.61
C GLN A 63 -3.60 -31.59 0.46
N GLU A 64 -3.66 -32.10 1.70
CA GLU A 64 -4.24 -31.40 2.84
C GLU A 64 -3.49 -30.09 3.15
N LEU A 65 -2.16 -30.15 3.21
CA LEU A 65 -1.31 -28.97 3.43
C LEU A 65 -1.43 -27.92 2.32
N ASN A 66 -1.57 -28.34 1.07
CA ASN A 66 -1.82 -27.43 -0.05
C ASN A 66 -3.21 -26.78 0.04
N SER A 67 -4.23 -27.52 0.48
CA SER A 67 -5.57 -26.99 0.73
C SER A 67 -5.55 -25.95 1.86
N GLU A 68 -4.83 -26.22 2.95
CA GLU A 68 -4.64 -25.27 4.05
C GLU A 68 -3.87 -24.02 3.59
N MET A 69 -2.84 -24.18 2.76
CA MET A 69 -2.12 -23.05 2.14
C MET A 69 -3.06 -22.17 1.31
N MET A 70 -3.95 -22.78 0.53
CA MET A 70 -4.92 -22.05 -0.30
C MET A 70 -5.95 -21.31 0.56
N SER A 71 -6.45 -21.95 1.62
CA SER A 71 -7.41 -21.32 2.55
C SER A 71 -6.77 -20.13 3.28
N LEU A 72 -5.54 -20.29 3.78
CA LEU A 72 -4.75 -19.20 4.39
C LEU A 72 -4.52 -18.04 3.42
N THR A 73 -4.19 -18.35 2.17
CA THR A 73 -4.04 -17.34 1.12
C THR A 73 -5.34 -16.59 0.88
N GLY A 74 -6.47 -17.30 0.85
CA GLY A 74 -7.80 -16.70 0.74
C GLY A 74 -8.15 -15.79 1.92
N VAL A 75 -7.81 -16.20 3.15
CA VAL A 75 -7.99 -15.36 4.36
C VAL A 75 -7.12 -14.11 4.29
N MET A 76 -5.83 -14.25 3.95
CA MET A 76 -4.92 -13.11 3.77
C MET A 76 -5.44 -12.13 2.71
N PHE A 77 -5.92 -12.65 1.57
CA PHE A 77 -6.48 -11.85 0.50
C PHE A 77 -7.73 -11.08 0.96
N LYS A 78 -8.71 -11.76 1.58
CA LYS A 78 -9.91 -11.07 2.11
C LYS A 78 -9.56 -9.98 3.11
N LYS A 79 -8.56 -10.22 3.96
CA LYS A 79 -8.07 -9.23 4.94
C LYS A 79 -7.34 -8.05 4.28
N SER A 80 -6.65 -8.25 3.16
CA SER A 80 -6.01 -7.15 2.41
C SER A 80 -6.97 -6.40 1.47
N MET A 81 -8.07 -7.03 1.03
CA MET A 81 -9.07 -6.39 0.18
C MET A 81 -9.78 -5.22 0.88
N LYS A 82 -10.17 -5.38 2.15
CA LYS A 82 -10.86 -4.31 2.90
C LYS A 82 -10.06 -2.99 2.91
N PRO A 83 -8.78 -2.95 3.34
CA PRO A 83 -7.98 -1.74 3.24
C PRO A 83 -7.77 -1.28 1.80
N MET A 84 -7.64 -2.18 0.83
CA MET A 84 -7.48 -1.81 -0.59
C MET A 84 -8.69 -1.02 -1.13
N PHE A 85 -9.92 -1.46 -0.89
CA PHE A 85 -11.11 -0.72 -1.35
C PHE A 85 -11.29 0.61 -0.61
N VAL A 86 -10.99 0.61 0.69
CA VAL A 86 -11.06 1.82 1.53
C VAL A 86 -10.04 2.86 1.07
N THR A 87 -8.85 2.46 0.62
CA THR A 87 -7.86 3.41 0.09
C THR A 87 -8.09 3.75 -1.38
N MET A 88 -8.59 2.83 -2.20
CA MET A 88 -8.74 3.03 -3.64
C MET A 88 -9.71 4.16 -3.97
N ILE A 89 -10.88 4.24 -3.33
CA ILE A 89 -11.89 5.26 -3.64
C ILE A 89 -11.36 6.69 -3.34
N PRO A 90 -10.81 6.99 -2.15
CA PRO A 90 -10.18 8.28 -1.88
C PRO A 90 -9.02 8.59 -2.81
N PHE A 91 -8.18 7.60 -3.13
CA PHE A 91 -7.07 7.78 -4.05
C PHE A 91 -7.53 8.18 -5.45
N LEU A 92 -8.56 7.54 -6.00
CA LEU A 92 -9.07 7.86 -7.33
C LEU A 92 -9.63 9.29 -7.40
N LEU A 93 -10.37 9.72 -6.38
CA LEU A 93 -10.88 11.09 -6.29
C LEU A 93 -9.73 12.10 -6.18
N LEU A 94 -8.75 11.82 -5.31
CA LEU A 94 -7.57 12.66 -5.12
C LEU A 94 -6.73 12.77 -6.40
N PHE A 95 -6.48 11.66 -7.08
CA PHE A 95 -5.69 11.66 -8.33
C PHE A 95 -6.41 12.35 -9.48
N THR A 96 -7.74 12.25 -9.56
CA THR A 96 -8.55 12.98 -10.54
C THR A 96 -8.40 14.50 -10.35
N TRP A 97 -8.45 14.96 -9.10
CA TRP A 97 -8.26 16.37 -8.76
C TRP A 97 -6.81 16.83 -8.96
N LEU A 98 -5.82 16.04 -8.53
CA LEU A 98 -4.40 16.36 -8.78
C LEU A 98 -4.10 16.47 -10.28
N ARG A 99 -4.73 15.61 -11.10
CA ARG A 99 -4.61 15.67 -12.55
C ARG A 99 -5.14 16.98 -13.11
N SER A 100 -6.30 17.47 -12.66
CA SER A 100 -6.85 18.73 -13.18
C SER A 100 -6.00 19.95 -12.81
N VAL A 101 -5.28 19.89 -11.69
CA VAL A 101 -4.38 20.97 -11.23
C VAL A 101 -3.01 20.91 -11.91
N TYR A 102 -2.40 19.72 -12.02
CA TYR A 102 -1.00 19.60 -12.47
C TYR A 102 -0.80 19.31 -13.94
N VAL A 103 -1.78 18.72 -14.66
CA VAL A 103 -1.65 18.52 -16.12
C VAL A 103 -1.46 19.84 -16.87
N PRO A 104 -2.19 20.93 -16.57
CA PRO A 104 -1.99 22.22 -17.26
C PRO A 104 -0.61 22.85 -17.05
N VAL A 105 0.08 22.52 -15.95
CA VAL A 105 1.32 23.19 -15.53
C VAL A 105 2.57 22.35 -15.79
N LEU A 106 2.48 21.03 -15.53
CA LEU A 106 3.59 20.09 -15.60
C LEU A 106 3.45 19.06 -16.74
N GLY A 107 2.36 19.14 -17.53
CA GLY A 107 2.05 18.17 -18.57
C GLY A 107 1.88 16.75 -18.01
N GLY A 108 2.01 15.71 -18.84
CA GLY A 108 1.89 14.31 -18.41
C GLY A 108 2.97 13.83 -17.41
N GLY A 109 4.04 14.60 -17.22
CA GLY A 109 5.16 14.23 -16.35
C GLY A 109 4.90 14.40 -14.85
N TRP A 110 3.82 15.09 -14.46
CA TRP A 110 3.49 15.36 -13.04
C TRP A 110 3.45 14.09 -12.17
N ILE A 111 2.98 12.97 -12.74
CA ILE A 111 2.86 11.70 -12.02
C ILE A 111 4.21 11.13 -11.61
N TRP A 112 5.27 11.35 -12.41
CA TRP A 112 6.62 10.89 -12.08
C TRP A 112 7.23 11.69 -10.93
N TYR A 113 6.95 13.00 -10.87
CA TYR A 113 7.34 13.82 -9.72
C TYR A 113 6.63 13.34 -8.45
N TYR A 114 5.31 13.12 -8.52
CA TYR A 114 4.55 12.57 -7.39
C TYR A 114 5.12 11.21 -6.94
N LEU A 115 5.34 10.29 -7.87
CA LEU A 115 5.88 8.96 -7.56
C LEU A 115 7.26 9.05 -6.92
N GLY A 116 8.17 9.85 -7.48
CA GLY A 116 9.52 10.03 -6.94
C GLY A 116 9.51 10.56 -5.51
N TYR A 117 8.75 11.63 -5.24
CA TYR A 117 8.63 12.17 -3.88
C TYR A 117 7.92 11.21 -2.92
N SER A 118 6.89 10.50 -3.37
CA SER A 118 6.17 9.52 -2.54
C SER A 118 7.05 8.34 -2.12
N VAL A 119 7.92 7.84 -3.00
CA VAL A 119 8.86 6.75 -2.66
C VAL A 119 9.85 7.22 -1.60
N LEU A 120 10.45 8.40 -1.78
CA LEU A 120 11.37 8.99 -0.81
C LEU A 120 10.68 9.21 0.54
N ALA A 121 9.50 9.82 0.54
CA ALA A 121 8.69 10.04 1.73
C ALA A 121 8.37 8.71 2.43
N SER A 122 8.01 7.68 1.65
CA SER A 122 7.65 6.39 2.19
C SER A 122 8.82 5.67 2.86
N ILE A 123 10.03 5.77 2.30
CA ILE A 123 11.26 5.22 2.93
C ILE A 123 11.49 5.89 4.29
N VAL A 124 11.36 7.22 4.36
CA VAL A 124 11.55 7.98 5.61
C VAL A 124 10.46 7.61 6.62
N LEU A 125 9.20 7.65 6.20
CA LEU A 125 8.05 7.39 7.08
C LEU A 125 8.03 5.97 7.63
N ARG A 126 8.41 4.96 6.83
CA ARG A 126 8.50 3.57 7.32
C ARG A 126 9.53 3.41 8.44
N LYS A 127 10.68 4.10 8.33
CA LYS A 127 11.71 4.11 9.38
C LYS A 127 11.22 4.81 10.65
N VAL A 128 10.58 5.97 10.51
CA VAL A 128 10.10 6.77 11.65
C VAL A 128 8.95 6.07 12.38
N LEU A 129 7.98 5.53 11.64
CA LEU A 129 6.76 4.96 12.20
C LEU A 129 6.88 3.47 12.61
N LYS A 130 8.07 2.87 12.43
CA LYS A 130 8.37 1.44 12.71
C LYS A 130 7.28 0.50 12.17
N VAL A 131 6.84 0.75 10.93
CA VAL A 131 5.77 -0.04 10.27
C VAL A 131 6.34 -1.29 9.61
N THR A 132 7.66 -1.50 9.68
CA THR A 132 8.37 -2.69 9.21
C THR A 132 9.25 -3.22 10.32
#